data_AF-A0A6V8LX76-F1
#
_entry.id   AF-A0A6V8LX76-F1
#
_cell.length_a   1.000
_cell.length_b   1.000
_cell.length_c   1.000
_cell.angle_alpha   90.00
_cell.angle_beta   90.00
_cell.angle_gamma   90.00
#
_symmetry.space_group_name_H-M   'P 1'
#
loop_
_entity.id
_entity.type
_entity.pdbx_description
1 polymer ?
#
loop_
_entity_poly.entity_id
_entity_poly.type
_entity_poly.pdbx_seq_one_letter_code
_entity_poly.pdbx_strand_id
1 'polypeptide(L)'
;MWIFTRDGFFSIAATRFCQPGEVAVRARKIEHLERMMARHDVTADILTFSESDYRYRIQIPRETFARILAEEALSLDYNSFKDAMAESEASADYLRVMFATWAAVHKMQSQELPRD
;
A
#
# COMPACT_ATOMS: atom_id res chain seq x y z
N MET A 1 -1.89 5.92 7.34
CA MET A 1 -2.56 4.69 6.88
C MET A 1 -1.53 3.79 6.24
N TRP A 2 -1.54 2.49 6.53
CA TRP A 2 -0.76 1.48 5.83
C TRP A 2 -1.69 0.62 5.00
N ILE A 3 -1.33 0.35 3.75
CA ILE A 3 -2.15 -0.43 2.85
C ILE A 3 -1.29 -1.37 2.02
N PHE A 4 -1.75 -2.62 1.92
CA PHE A 4 -1.25 -3.60 0.98
C PHE A 4 -2.29 -3.71 -0.13
N THR A 5 -1.84 -3.63 -1.38
CA THR A 5 -2.66 -3.83 -2.58
C THR A 5 -1.91 -4.75 -3.54
N ARG A 6 -2.51 -5.09 -4.67
CA ARG A 6 -1.81 -5.90 -5.69
C ARG A 6 -0.56 -5.22 -6.25
N ASP A 7 -0.55 -3.88 -6.25
CA ASP A 7 0.56 -3.11 -6.80
C ASP A 7 1.75 -3.02 -5.83
N GLY A 8 1.47 -3.08 -4.52
CA GLY A 8 2.51 -3.03 -3.50
C GLY A 8 2.02 -2.63 -2.11
N PHE A 9 3.01 -2.34 -1.25
CA PHE A 9 2.80 -1.77 0.07
C PHE A 9 3.05 -0.26 0.07
N PHE A 10 2.11 0.48 0.68
CA PHE A 10 2.16 1.93 0.78
C PHE A 10 1.89 2.43 2.19
N SER A 11 2.50 3.58 2.50
CA SER A 11 2.26 4.32 3.73
C SER A 11 1.84 5.75 3.42
N ILE A 12 0.60 6.07 3.77
CA ILE A 12 -0.07 7.31 3.40
C ILE A 12 -0.12 8.23 4.61
N ALA A 13 0.33 9.48 4.42
CA ALA A 13 0.27 10.52 5.44
C ALA A 13 0.22 11.92 4.81
N ALA A 14 -0.56 12.82 5.42
CA ALA A 14 -0.40 14.25 5.22
C ALA A 14 0.86 14.70 5.98
N THR A 15 1.99 14.79 5.27
CA THR A 15 3.26 15.17 5.88
C THR A 15 3.45 16.69 5.83
N ARG A 16 4.39 17.22 6.61
CA ARG A 16 4.77 18.65 6.56
C ARG A 16 5.28 19.14 5.20
N PHE A 17 5.61 18.22 4.29
CA PHE A 17 6.09 18.53 2.95
C PHE A 17 4.96 18.58 1.91
N CYS A 18 3.75 18.15 2.27
CA CYS A 18 2.57 18.17 1.40
C CYS A 18 1.92 19.55 1.43
N GLN A 19 1.33 19.97 0.30
CA GLN A 19 0.46 21.14 0.30
C GLN A 19 -0.84 20.85 1.06
N PRO A 20 -1.56 21.89 1.53
CA PRO A 20 -2.91 21.72 2.07
C PRO A 20 -3.80 20.97 1.07
N GLY A 21 -4.44 19.89 1.53
CA GLY A 21 -5.28 19.03 0.68
C GLY A 21 -4.56 17.86 0.03
N GLU A 22 -3.23 17.78 0.11
CA GLU A 22 -2.47 16.65 -0.43
C GLU A 22 -2.16 15.58 0.62
N VAL A 23 -1.75 14.41 0.11
CA VAL A 23 -1.15 13.34 0.90
C VAL A 23 0.13 12.85 0.22
N ALA A 24 1.09 12.38 1.02
CA ALA A 24 2.23 11.64 0.51
C ALA A 24 1.87 10.14 0.45
N VAL A 25 1.93 9.56 -0.74
CA VAL A 25 1.89 8.12 -0.96
C VAL A 25 3.34 7.63 -0.96
N ARG A 26 3.74 6.92 0.09
CA ARG A 26 5.15 6.54 0.31
C ARG A 26 5.35 5.05 0.12
N ALA A 27 6.45 4.66 -0.52
CA ALA A 27 6.82 3.27 -0.74
C ALA A 27 8.31 3.03 -0.42
N ARG A 28 8.64 1.78 -0.11
CA ARG A 28 10.03 1.33 0.06
C ARG A 28 10.69 0.94 -1.27
N LYS A 29 9.89 0.54 -2.24
CA LYS A 29 10.29 0.16 -3.60
C LYS A 29 9.64 1.10 -4.61
N ILE A 30 10.44 1.60 -5.54
CA ILE A 30 9.97 2.50 -6.60
C ILE A 30 8.90 1.84 -7.47
N GLU A 31 9.11 0.56 -7.80
CA GLU A 31 8.19 -0.26 -8.59
C GLU A 31 6.76 -0.33 -8.03
N HIS A 32 6.58 -0.17 -6.72
CA HIS A 32 5.23 -0.14 -6.13
C HIS A 32 4.48 1.13 -6.56
N LEU A 33 5.15 2.29 -6.54
CA LEU A 33 4.55 3.55 -6.97
C LEU A 33 4.28 3.53 -8.48
N GLU A 34 5.23 3.02 -9.27
CA GLU A 34 5.08 2.91 -10.72
C GLU A 34 3.88 2.04 -11.12
N ARG A 35 3.71 0.86 -10.49
CA ARG A 35 2.54 -0.01 -10.76
C ARG A 35 1.22 0.65 -10.39
N MET A 36 1.13 1.22 -9.18
CA MET A 36 -0.10 1.91 -8.74
C MET A 36 -0.43 3.09 -9.65
N MET A 37 0.58 3.89 -10.02
CA MET A 37 0.38 5.03 -10.92
C MET A 37 -0.11 4.60 -12.30
N ALA A 38 0.52 3.56 -12.87
CA ALA A 38 0.13 3.03 -14.18
C ALA A 38 -1.29 2.45 -14.16
N ARG A 39 -1.66 1.69 -13.12
CA ARG A 39 -2.98 1.06 -13.04
C ARG A 39 -4.11 2.05 -12.81
N HIS A 40 -3.86 3.13 -12.07
CA HIS A 40 -4.88 4.12 -11.69
C HIS A 40 -4.86 5.41 -12.52
N ASP A 41 -4.09 5.43 -13.61
CA ASP A 41 -3.88 6.58 -14.48
C ASP A 41 -3.49 7.85 -13.69
N VAL A 42 -2.47 7.72 -12.86
CA VAL A 42 -1.94 8.82 -12.03
C VAL A 42 -0.58 9.22 -12.56
N THR A 43 -0.41 10.50 -12.84
CA THR A 43 0.89 11.09 -13.16
C THR A 43 1.36 11.95 -11.98
N ALA A 44 2.51 11.63 -11.41
CA ALA A 44 3.14 12.40 -10.35
C ALA A 44 4.65 12.17 -10.33
N ASP A 45 5.41 13.17 -9.86
CA ASP A 45 6.85 13.03 -9.70
C ASP A 45 7.19 12.11 -8.53
N ILE A 46 7.99 11.08 -8.80
CA ILE A 46 8.54 10.22 -7.75
C ILE A 46 9.73 10.92 -7.12
N LEU A 47 9.54 11.33 -5.87
CA LEU A 47 10.58 11.92 -5.05
C LEU A 47 11.36 10.83 -4.30
N THR A 48 12.69 10.94 -4.29
CA THR A 48 13.60 10.01 -3.60
C THR A 48 14.26 10.67 -2.38
N PHE A 49 14.19 10.00 -1.23
CA PHE A 49 14.74 10.45 0.05
C PHE A 49 15.58 9.31 0.64
N SER A 50 16.90 9.32 0.40
CA SER A 50 17.80 8.18 0.68
C SER A 50 17.76 7.69 2.13
N GLU A 51 17.69 8.61 3.09
CA GLU A 51 17.74 8.35 4.55
C GLU A 51 16.36 8.16 5.20
N SER A 52 15.29 8.19 4.42
CA SER A 52 13.93 8.08 4.98
C SER A 52 13.47 6.62 5.03
N ASP A 53 12.76 6.25 6.10
CA ASP A 53 12.13 4.93 6.26
C ASP A 53 11.33 4.50 5.02
N TYR A 54 10.68 5.45 4.36
CA TYR A 54 10.12 5.26 3.02
C TYR A 54 10.91 6.04 1.99
N ARG A 55 11.82 5.34 1.30
CA ARG A 55 12.76 5.95 0.35
C ARG A 55 12.06 6.69 -0.79
N TYR A 56 10.92 6.20 -1.27
CA TYR A 56 10.22 6.78 -2.42
C TYR A 56 8.86 7.32 -2.00
N ARG A 57 8.41 8.39 -2.66
CA ARG A 57 7.06 8.92 -2.48
C ARG A 57 6.60 9.75 -3.66
N ILE A 58 5.29 9.84 -3.82
CA ILE A 58 4.63 10.87 -4.61
C ILE A 58 3.77 11.74 -3.69
N GLN A 59 3.47 12.95 -4.12
CA GLN A 59 2.51 13.83 -3.48
C GLN A 59 1.36 14.04 -4.45
N ILE A 60 0.14 13.73 -3.99
CA ILE A 60 -1.07 13.83 -4.80
C ILE A 60 -2.21 14.44 -3.99
N PRO A 61 -3.22 15.05 -4.64
CA PRO A 61 -4.44 15.48 -3.98
C PRO A 61 -5.08 14.32 -3.21
N ARG A 62 -5.66 14.61 -2.04
CA ARG A 62 -6.32 13.60 -1.20
C ARG A 62 -7.50 12.97 -1.93
N GLU A 63 -8.20 13.74 -2.76
CA GLU A 63 -9.30 13.28 -3.61
C GLU A 63 -8.81 12.26 -4.64
N THR A 64 -7.65 12.48 -5.24
CA THR A 64 -7.00 11.50 -6.14
C THR A 64 -6.69 10.21 -5.39
N PHE A 65 -6.13 10.29 -4.18
CA PHE A 65 -5.87 9.10 -3.37
C PHE A 65 -7.17 8.38 -2.95
N ALA A 66 -8.23 9.13 -2.64
CA ALA A 66 -9.53 8.56 -2.31
C ALA A 66 -10.15 7.80 -3.49
N ARG A 67 -10.00 8.32 -4.72
CA ARG A 67 -10.40 7.62 -5.95
C ARG A 67 -9.64 6.30 -6.12
N ILE A 68 -8.32 6.30 -5.91
CA ILE A 68 -7.50 5.08 -5.97
C ILE A 68 -8.06 4.03 -4.99
N LEU A 69 -8.32 4.41 -3.73
CA LEU A 69 -8.88 3.48 -2.74
C LEU A 69 -10.26 2.94 -3.14
N ALA A 70 -11.11 3.77 -3.75
CA ALA A 70 -12.41 3.32 -4.23
C ALA A 70 -12.26 2.30 -5.37
N GLU A 71 -11.35 2.56 -6.32
CA GLU A 71 -11.06 1.64 -7.43
C GLU A 71 -10.46 0.32 -6.93
N GLU A 72 -9.55 0.36 -5.94
CA GLU A 72 -9.01 -0.83 -5.26
C GLU A 72 -10.13 -1.68 -4.67
N ALA A 73 -11.05 -1.05 -3.93
CA ALA A 73 -12.19 -1.73 -3.30
C ALA A 73 -13.16 -2.32 -4.33
N LEU A 74 -13.38 -1.63 -5.45
CA LEU A 74 -14.23 -2.12 -6.54
C LEU A 74 -13.57 -3.24 -7.36
N SER A 75 -12.23 -3.37 -7.31
CA SER A 75 -11.47 -4.40 -8.02
C SER A 75 -11.34 -5.74 -7.27
N LEU A 76 -12.01 -5.88 -6.13
CA LEU A 76 -11.97 -7.07 -5.29
C LEU A 76 -12.81 -8.20 -5.91
N ASP A 77 -12.15 -9.08 -6.65
CA ASP A 77 -12.73 -10.23 -7.37
C ASP A 77 -12.23 -11.59 -6.83
N TYR A 78 -11.78 -11.62 -5.58
CA TYR A 78 -11.14 -12.78 -4.93
C TYR A 78 -11.72 -13.10 -3.56
N ASN A 79 -11.60 -14.37 -3.15
CA ASN A 79 -12.05 -14.85 -1.84
C ASN A 79 -11.11 -14.45 -0.70
N SER A 80 -9.80 -14.35 -0.98
CA SER A 80 -8.83 -13.88 0.01
C SER A 80 -7.62 -13.21 -0.66
N PHE A 81 -7.11 -12.16 -0.02
CA PHE A 81 -5.99 -11.39 -0.57
C PHE A 81 -4.72 -12.24 -0.73
N LYS A 82 -4.48 -13.17 0.21
CA LYS A 82 -3.33 -14.07 0.16
C LYS A 82 -3.33 -14.97 -1.09
N ASP A 83 -4.50 -15.46 -1.50
CA ASP A 83 -4.63 -16.37 -2.65
C ASP A 83 -4.47 -15.55 -3.94
N ALA A 84 -5.10 -14.38 -4.01
CA ALA A 84 -4.92 -13.45 -5.13
C ALA A 84 -3.45 -13.03 -5.33
N MET A 85 -2.70 -12.84 -4.24
CA MET A 85 -1.28 -12.50 -4.32
C MET A 85 -0.40 -13.71 -4.68
N ALA A 86 -0.74 -14.92 -4.27
CA ALA A 86 0.01 -16.13 -4.61
C ALA A 86 0.04 -16.41 -6.12
N GLU A 87 -1.00 -15.97 -6.85
CA GLU A 87 -1.13 -16.11 -8.31
C GLU A 87 -0.67 -14.86 -9.07
N SER A 88 -0.22 -13.82 -8.38
CA SER A 88 0.17 -12.55 -9.00
C SER A 88 1.63 -12.55 -9.50
N GLU A 89 1.96 -11.60 -10.36
CA GLU A 89 3.34 -11.32 -10.80
C GLU A 89 4.14 -10.48 -9.78
N ALA A 90 3.67 -10.41 -8.53
CA ALA A 90 4.35 -9.68 -7.48
C ALA A 90 5.74 -10.25 -7.18
N SER A 91 6.66 -9.37 -6.79
CA SER A 91 8.02 -9.78 -6.45
C SER A 91 8.05 -10.70 -5.23
N ALA A 92 8.92 -11.71 -5.27
CA ALA A 92 9.01 -12.75 -4.24
C ALA A 92 9.28 -12.17 -2.84
N ASP A 93 10.06 -11.09 -2.74
CA ASP A 93 10.31 -10.43 -1.47
C ASP A 93 9.10 -9.66 -0.95
N TYR A 94 8.29 -9.06 -1.83
CA TYR A 94 7.02 -8.45 -1.44
C TYR A 94 6.03 -9.49 -0.91
N LEU A 95 5.86 -10.62 -1.63
CA LEU A 95 5.03 -11.74 -1.18
C LEU A 95 5.47 -12.23 0.20
N ARG A 96 6.77 -12.51 0.37
CA ARG A 96 7.34 -12.97 1.64
C ARG A 96 7.04 -12.01 2.79
N VAL A 97 7.24 -10.70 2.60
CA VAL A 97 6.96 -9.69 3.65
C VAL A 97 5.47 -9.63 3.95
N MET A 98 4.61 -9.62 2.93
CA MET A 98 3.16 -9.60 3.09
C MET A 98 2.67 -10.82 3.89
N PHE A 99 3.11 -12.03 3.54
CA PHE A 99 2.74 -13.24 4.29
C PHE A 99 3.27 -13.23 5.73
N ALA A 100 4.48 -12.72 5.95
CA ALA A 100 5.03 -12.55 7.30
C ALA A 100 4.21 -11.54 8.13
N THR A 101 3.78 -10.43 7.53
CA THR A 101 2.88 -9.45 8.18
C THR A 101 1.53 -10.07 8.48
N TRP A 102 0.91 -10.77 7.54
CA TRP A 102 -0.35 -11.48 7.76
C TRP A 102 -0.24 -12.48 8.93
N ALA A 103 0.82 -13.29 8.95
CA ALA A 103 1.07 -14.25 10.02
C ALA A 103 1.29 -13.56 11.38
N ALA A 104 1.91 -12.38 11.41
CA ALA A 104 2.08 -11.59 12.62
C ALA A 104 0.74 -11.04 13.13
N VAL A 105 -0.09 -10.50 12.23
CA VAL A 105 -1.41 -9.97 12.57
C VAL A 105 -2.36 -11.08 13.02
N HIS A 106 -2.30 -12.27 12.39
CA HIS A 106 -3.10 -13.44 12.80
C HIS A 106 -2.90 -13.81 14.27
N LYS A 107 -1.71 -13.58 14.84
CA LYS A 107 -1.43 -13.84 16.26
C LYS A 107 -2.26 -12.96 17.20
N MET A 108 -2.78 -11.81 16.75
CA MET A 108 -3.68 -11.00 17.56
C MET A 108 -4.97 -11.75 17.93
N GLN A 109 -5.44 -12.65 17.07
CA GLN A 109 -6.62 -13.49 17.36
C GLN A 109 -6.38 -14.46 18.52
N SER A 110 -5.16 -15.01 18.64
CA SER A 110 -4.79 -15.90 19.75
C SER A 110 -4.69 -15.20 21.12
N GLN A 111 -4.78 -13.87 21.16
CA GLN A 111 -4.76 -13.08 22.40
C GLN A 111 -6.17 -12.66 22.86
N GLU A 112 -7.22 -12.93 22.08
CA GLU A 112 -8.59 -12.81 22.58
C GLU A 112 -8.90 -14.02 23.47
N LEU A 113 -8.80 -13.83 24.80
CA LEU A 113 -9.39 -14.77 25.76
C LEU A 113 -10.90 -14.92 25.45
N PRO A 114 -11.52 -16.09 25.76
CA PRO A 114 -12.96 -16.24 25.64
C PRO A 114 -13.63 -15.08 26.38
N ARG A 115 -14.55 -14.38 25.71
CA ARG A 115 -15.42 -13.41 26.38
C ARG A 115 -16.50 -14.23 27.08
N ASP A 116 -16.48 -14.22 28.41
CA ASP A 116 -17.53 -14.78 29.27
C ASP A 116 -18.90 -14.13 28.98
#